data_AF-A0A925RJT1-F1
#
_entry.id   AF-A0A925RJT1-F1
#
_cell.length_a   1.000
_cell.length_b   1.000
_cell.length_c   1.000
_cell.angle_alpha   90.00
_cell.angle_beta   90.00
_cell.angle_gamma   90.00
#
_symmetry.space_group_name_H-M   'P 1'
#
loop_
_entity.id
_entity.type
_entity.pdbx_description
1 polymer ?
#
loop_
_entity_poly.entity_id
_entity_poly.type
_entity_poly.pdbx_seq_one_letter_code
_entity_poly.pdbx_strand_id
1 'polypeptide(L)' 'MILHRDARCVVVEKPSGISTHRGWDGDDDALLQRARDAVGCHVYPVHRLDRG' A
#
# COMPACT_ATOMS: atom_id res chain seq x y z
N MET A 1 -8.72 -4.35 -2.37
CA MET A 1 -7.32 -4.82 -2.60
C MET A 1 -6.98 -4.70 -4.10
N ILE A 2 -6.12 -5.50 -4.75
CA ILE A 2 -5.56 -5.20 -6.10
C ILE A 2 -6.66 -4.93 -7.14
N LEU A 3 -6.59 -3.77 -7.78
CA LEU A 3 -7.49 -3.30 -8.84
C LEU A 3 -6.88 -3.50 -10.24
N HIS A 4 -5.55 -3.38 -10.34
CA HIS A 4 -4.79 -3.57 -11.58
C HIS A 4 -3.38 -4.05 -11.28
N ARG A 5 -2.80 -4.88 -12.16
CA ARG A 5 -1.40 -5.31 -12.09
C ARG A 5 -0.85 -5.57 -13.49
N ASP A 6 0.29 -5.00 -13.78
CA ASP A 6 1.09 -5.31 -14.97
C ASP A 6 2.60 -5.35 -14.65
N ALA A 7 3.44 -5.34 -15.69
CA ALA A 7 4.89 -5.40 -15.55
C ALA A 7 5.53 -4.12 -14.95
N ARG A 8 4.79 -3.01 -14.91
CA ARG A 8 5.29 -1.69 -14.49
C ARG A 8 4.69 -1.24 -13.17
N CYS A 9 3.41 -1.53 -12.90
CA CYS A 9 2.76 -1.09 -11.68
C CYS A 9 1.69 -2.05 -11.16
N VAL A 10 1.33 -1.79 -9.90
CA VAL A 10 0.17 -2.36 -9.23
C VAL A 10 -0.68 -1.21 -8.70
N VAL A 11 -1.99 -1.27 -8.93
CA VAL A 11 -2.97 -0.36 -8.34
C VAL A 11 -3.72 -1.14 -7.29
N VAL A 12 -3.77 -0.61 -6.07
CA VAL A 12 -4.49 -1.20 -4.95
C VAL A 12 -5.53 -0.22 -4.45
N GLU A 13 -6.71 -0.75 -4.10
CA GLU A 13 -7.66 0.01 -3.31
C GLU A 13 -7.06 0.33 -1.94
N LYS A 14 -7.11 1.60 -1.54
CA LYS A 14 -6.77 2.04 -0.18
C LYS A 14 -8.07 2.29 0.61
N PRO A 15 -8.39 1.47 1.62
CA PRO A 15 -9.45 1.79 2.58
C PRO A 15 -9.20 3.11 3.31
N SER A 16 -10.26 3.79 3.74
CA SER A 16 -10.11 4.88 4.71
C SER A 16 -9.63 4.32 6.05
N GLY A 17 -8.91 5.13 6.82
CA GLY A 17 -8.34 4.76 8.11
C GLY A 17 -7.02 4.00 8.07
N ILE A 18 -6.45 3.67 6.90
CA ILE A 18 -5.13 3.02 6.79
C ILE A 18 -4.04 3.98 6.29
N SER A 19 -2.86 3.92 6.90
CA SER A 19 -1.69 4.69 6.46
C SER A 19 -1.10 4.09 5.17
N THR A 20 -0.61 4.94 4.26
CA THR A 20 0.04 4.47 3.02
C THR A 20 1.34 3.70 3.32
N HIS A 21 2.18 4.23 4.22
CA HIS A 21 3.42 3.62 4.71
C HIS A 21 3.45 3.69 6.23
N ARG A 22 4.28 2.85 6.87
CA ARG A 22 4.50 2.89 8.33
C ARG A 22 5.04 4.26 8.72
N GLY A 23 4.39 4.91 9.68
CA GLY A 23 4.79 6.20 10.22
C GLY A 23 5.46 6.06 11.58
N TRP A 24 5.48 7.16 12.32
CA TRP A 24 5.99 7.22 13.69
C TRP A 24 5.01 6.67 14.74
N ASP A 25 3.77 6.45 14.33
CA ASP A 25 2.68 5.89 15.12
C ASP A 25 2.89 4.41 15.47
N GLY A 26 3.89 3.75 14.89
CA GLY A 26 4.23 2.36 15.20
C GLY A 26 3.18 1.34 14.71
N ASP A 27 2.26 1.77 13.85
CA ASP A 27 1.27 0.90 13.24
C ASP A 27 1.96 -0.04 12.24
N ASP A 28 1.95 -1.34 12.55
CA ASP A 28 2.55 -2.36 11.71
C ASP A 28 1.73 -2.64 10.44
N ASP A 29 0.47 -2.19 10.41
CA ASP A 29 -0.51 -2.42 9.36
C ASP A 29 -0.67 -1.20 8.43
N ALA A 30 0.27 -1.09 7.49
CA ALA A 30 0.25 -0.10 6.43
C ALA A 30 -0.11 -0.72 5.07
N LEU A 31 -0.74 0.06 4.20
CA LEU A 31 -1.13 -0.40 2.85
C LEU A 31 0.05 -0.95 2.06
N LEU A 32 1.24 -0.34 2.18
CA LEU A 32 2.43 -0.79 1.48
C LEU A 32 2.87 -2.19 1.90
N GLN A 33 2.66 -2.58 3.16
CA GLN A 33 2.97 -3.93 3.61
C GLN A 33 1.99 -4.94 3.02
N ARG A 34 0.69 -4.64 3.09
CA ARG A 34 -0.35 -5.48 2.46
C ARG A 34 -0.13 -5.65 0.96
N ALA A 35 0.29 -4.59 0.27
CA ALA A 35 0.59 -4.63 -1.16
C ALA A 35 1.80 -5.53 -1.48
N ARG A 36 2.86 -5.46 -0.66
CA ARG A 36 4.05 -6.32 -0.82
C ARG A 36 3.70 -7.78 -0.59
N ASP A 37 2.92 -8.08 0.44
CA ASP A 37 2.48 -9.44 0.75
C ASP A 37 1.59 -10.00 -0.37
N ALA A 38 0.69 -9.18 -0.92
CA ALA A 38 -0.20 -9.58 -2.02
C ALA A 38 0.53 -9.80 -3.36
N VAL A 39 1.56 -9.02 -3.66
CA VAL A 39 2.30 -9.10 -4.94
C VAL A 39 3.47 -10.07 -4.86
N GLY A 40 3.96 -10.37 -3.64
CA GLY A 40 5.12 -11.24 -3.40
C GLY A 40 6.45 -10.58 -3.75
N CYS A 41 6.51 -9.25 -3.85
CA CYS A 41 7.75 -8.52 -4.11
C CYS A 41 7.76 -7.14 -3.45
N HIS A 42 8.95 -6.54 -3.37
CA HIS A 42 9.08 -5.18 -2.87
C HIS A 42 8.55 -4.17 -3.90
N VAL A 43 7.62 -3.32 -3.47
CA VAL A 43 7.09 -2.19 -4.26
C VAL A 43 7.31 -0.87 -3.52
N TYR A 44 7.32 0.22 -4.29
CA TYR A 44 7.43 1.59 -3.81
C TYR A 44 6.14 2.37 -4.12
N PRO A 45 5.67 3.23 -3.21
CA PRO A 45 4.54 4.11 -3.49
C PRO A 45 4.97 5.19 -4.50
N VAL A 46 4.18 5.35 -5.56
CA VAL A 46 4.36 6.44 -6.53
C VAL A 46 3.68 7.73 -6.05
N HIS A 47 2.61 7.60 -5.28
CA HIS A 47 1.90 8.68 -4.59
C HIS A 47 1.37 8.16 -3.25
N ARG A 48 0.95 9.08 -2.37
CA ARG A 48 0.31 8.75 -1.10
C ARG A 48 -1.07 9.38 -1.01
N LEU A 49 -1.97 8.66 -0.38
CA LEU A 49 -3.26 9.17 0.06
C LEU A 49 -3.23 9.21 1.60
N ASP A 50 -3.82 10.25 2.17
CA ASP A 50 -3.88 10.42 3.62
C ASP A 50 -4.75 9.35 4.28
N ARG A 51 -4.54 9.17 5.59
CA ARG A 51 -5.10 8.03 6.33
C ARG A 51 -6.62 8.01 6.22
N GLY A 52 -7.28 9.16 6.39
CA GLY A 52 -8.71 9.37 6.18
C GLY A 52 -8.96 10.76 5.62
#